data_AF-A0A1J3FZY0-F1
#
_entry.id   AF-A0A1J3FZY0-F1
#
_cell.length_a   1.000
_cell.length_b   1.000
_cell.length_c   1.000
_cell.angle_alpha   90.00
_cell.angle_beta   90.00
_cell.angle_gamma   90.00
#
_symmetry.space_group_name_H-M   'P 1'
#
loop_
_entity.id
_entity.type
_entity.pdbx_description
1 polymer ?
#
loop_
_entity_poly.entity_id
_entity_poly.type
_entity_poly.pdbx_seq_one_letter_code
_entity_poly.pdbx_strand_id
1 'polypeptide(L)'
;NIDPQQHRYVWRRRQDGVYIINLGKTWEKLQLAARVIVAIENPEDVTVISARQYGQRSVFKFAQHTGAQYIGGRYTPGTFTNQIQKKFLEPR
;
A
#
# COMPACT_ATOMS: atom_id res chain seq x y z
N ASN A 1 1.75 -18.45 6.59
CA ASN A 1 2.55 -19.11 5.53
C ASN A 1 3.45 -18.10 4.85
N ILE A 2 4.54 -18.57 4.23
CA ILE A 2 5.54 -17.73 3.56
C ILE A 2 5.61 -18.07 2.07
N ASP A 3 5.82 -17.04 1.25
CA ASP A 3 6.09 -17.16 -0.18
C ASP A 3 7.61 -17.31 -0.42
N PRO A 4 8.06 -18.18 -1.36
CA PRO A 4 9.47 -18.37 -1.70
C PRO A 4 10.27 -17.05 -1.92
N GLN A 5 9.66 -16.06 -2.58
CA GLN A 5 10.33 -14.78 -2.89
C GLN A 5 10.50 -13.87 -1.67
N GLN A 6 9.73 -14.12 -0.60
CA GLN A 6 9.74 -13.32 0.63
C GLN A 6 10.76 -13.83 1.66
N HIS A 7 11.37 -15.00 1.45
CA HIS A 7 12.39 -15.57 2.34
C HIS A 7 13.55 -14.61 2.64
N ARG A 8 13.94 -13.77 1.67
CA ARG A 8 15.01 -12.77 1.85
C ARG A 8 14.72 -11.70 2.91
N TYR A 9 13.45 -11.46 3.25
CA TYR A 9 13.05 -10.48 4.27
C TYR A 9 12.83 -11.12 5.66
N VAL A 10 12.88 -12.45 5.75
CA VAL A 10 12.80 -13.15 7.03
C VAL A 10 14.12 -13.05 7.76
N TRP A 11 14.04 -12.74 9.05
CA TRP A 11 15.17 -12.83 9.96
C TRP A 11 15.31 -14.23 10.54
N ARG A 12 14.25 -14.76 11.18
CA ARG A 12 14.22 -16.12 11.73
C ARG A 12 12.79 -16.64 11.89
N ARG A 13 12.63 -17.95 12.04
CA ARG A 13 11.35 -18.60 12.41
C ARG A 13 11.35 -18.93 13.90
N ARG A 14 10.27 -18.59 14.62
CA ARG A 14 10.06 -18.99 16.02
C ARG A 14 9.60 -20.44 16.11
N GLN A 15 9.74 -21.04 17.30
CA GLN A 15 9.26 -22.41 17.58
C GLN A 15 7.74 -22.53 17.33
N ASP A 16 6.97 -21.48 17.62
CA ASP A 16 5.52 -21.38 17.34
C ASP A 16 5.17 -21.32 15.83
N GLY A 17 6.17 -21.39 14.95
CA GLY A 17 5.99 -21.38 13.50
C GLY A 17 5.88 -19.98 12.88
N VAL A 18 5.86 -18.91 13.67
CA VAL A 18 5.80 -17.51 13.19
C VAL A 18 7.13 -17.06 12.60
N TYR A 19 7.09 -16.48 11.41
CA TYR A 19 8.26 -15.87 10.76
C TYR A 19 8.44 -14.42 11.25
N ILE A 20 9.63 -14.11 11.76
CA ILE A 20 10.02 -12.75 12.16
C ILE A 20 10.64 -12.05 10.95
N ILE A 21 10.16 -10.85 10.64
CA ILE A 21 10.67 -10.01 9.54
C ILE A 21 11.89 -9.21 10.02
N ASN A 22 12.89 -9.04 9.16
CA ASN A 22 14.06 -8.22 9.43
C ASN A 22 13.70 -6.72 9.32
N LEU A 23 13.76 -5.99 10.44
CA LEU A 23 13.42 -4.57 10.49
C LEU A 23 14.36 -3.67 9.67
N GLY A 24 15.65 -3.99 9.56
CA GLY A 24 16.60 -3.22 8.75
C GLY A 24 16.23 -3.26 7.27
N LYS A 25 15.93 -4.46 6.75
CA LYS A 25 15.45 -4.63 5.36
C LYS A 25 14.09 -3.97 5.14
N THR A 26 13.21 -3.97 6.13
CA THR A 26 11.93 -3.25 6.07
C THR A 26 12.14 -1.75 5.96
N TRP A 27 13.07 -1.18 6.74
CA TRP A 27 13.38 0.24 6.71
C TRP A 27 13.89 0.70 5.35
N GLU A 28 14.81 -0.06 4.74
CA GLU A 28 15.32 0.22 3.39
C GLU A 28 14.19 0.27 2.35
N LYS A 29 13.21 -0.65 2.45
CA LYS A 29 12.06 -0.66 1.54
C LYS A 29 11.08 0.47 1.80
N LEU A 30 10.86 0.85 3.06
CA LEU A 30 10.03 2.00 3.41
C LEU A 30 10.62 3.29 2.86
N GLN A 31 11.94 3.49 3.01
CA GLN A 31 12.61 4.68 2.49
C GLN A 31 12.57 4.74 0.96
N LEU A 32 12.75 3.60 0.28
CA LEU A 32 12.62 3.51 -1.17
C LEU A 32 11.19 3.86 -1.62
N ALA A 33 10.16 3.28 -0.97
CA ALA A 33 8.76 3.55 -1.30
C ALA A 33 8.41 5.04 -1.12
N ALA A 34 8.86 5.67 -0.03
CA ALA A 34 8.64 7.09 0.20
C ALA A 34 9.26 7.96 -0.92
N ARG A 35 10.48 7.62 -1.37
CA ARG A 35 11.14 8.34 -2.49
C ARG A 35 10.38 8.22 -3.81
N VAL A 36 9.85 7.04 -4.11
CA VAL A 36 9.07 6.81 -5.35
C VAL A 36 7.76 7.60 -5.29
N ILE A 37 7.07 7.60 -4.15
CA ILE A 37 5.80 8.33 -3.99
C ILE A 37 6.02 9.85 -4.12
N VAL A 38 7.07 10.38 -3.50
CA VAL A 38 7.41 11.82 -3.56
C VAL A 38 7.87 12.26 -4.96
N ALA A 39 8.34 11.32 -5.80
CA ALA A 39 8.72 11.64 -7.18
C ALA A 39 7.52 11.94 -8.08
N ILE A 40 6.29 11.64 -7.65
CA ILE A 40 5.06 11.96 -8.37
C ILE A 40 4.73 13.44 -8.10
N GLU A 41 4.69 14.25 -9.18
CA GLU A 41 4.51 15.69 -9.09
C GLU A 41 3.17 16.09 -8.46
N ASN A 42 2.08 15.46 -8.89
CA ASN A 42 0.75 15.70 -8.36
C ASN A 42 0.39 14.63 -7.31
N PRO A 43 0.25 14.99 -6.02
CA PRO A 43 -0.11 14.00 -4.99
C PRO A 43 -1.49 13.39 -5.19
N GLU A 44 -2.42 14.09 -5.88
CA GLU A 44 -3.76 13.55 -6.17
C GLU A 44 -3.72 12.35 -7.13
N ASP A 45 -2.66 12.23 -7.93
CA ASP A 45 -2.43 11.08 -8.82
C ASP A 45 -2.00 9.84 -8.03
N VAL A 46 -1.75 9.95 -6.72
CA VAL A 46 -1.47 8.79 -5.86
C VAL A 46 -2.77 8.30 -5.26
N THR A 47 -3.10 7.01 -5.43
CA THR A 47 -4.28 6.40 -4.82
C THR A 47 -3.89 5.31 -3.81
N VAL A 48 -4.43 5.39 -2.59
CA VAL A 48 -4.18 4.39 -1.54
C VAL A 48 -5.44 3.59 -1.22
N ILE A 49 -5.32 2.26 -1.18
CA ILE A 49 -6.47 1.34 -1.14
C ILE A 49 -6.36 0.39 0.04
N SER A 50 -7.46 0.20 0.77
CA SER A 50 -7.60 -0.91 1.70
C SER A 50 -9.04 -1.41 1.76
N ALA A 51 -9.23 -2.68 1.42
CA ALA A 51 -10.53 -3.36 1.61
C ALA A 51 -10.77 -3.81 3.05
N ARG A 52 -9.69 -4.09 3.81
CA ARG A 52 -9.78 -4.61 5.18
C ARG A 52 -10.15 -3.51 6.16
N GLN A 53 -11.03 -3.85 7.11
CA GLN A 53 -11.53 -2.92 8.13
C GLN A 53 -10.42 -2.26 8.95
N TYR A 54 -9.38 -3.02 9.32
CA TYR A 54 -8.23 -2.50 10.08
C TYR A 54 -7.44 -1.40 9.36
N GLY A 55 -7.49 -1.38 8.02
CA GLY A 55 -6.76 -0.40 7.20
C GLY A 55 -7.57 0.83 6.83
N GLN A 56 -8.91 0.79 6.89
CA GLN A 56 -9.78 1.85 6.37
C GLN A 56 -9.50 3.23 6.98
N ARG A 57 -9.21 3.29 8.29
CA ARG A 57 -8.88 4.55 8.95
C ARG A 57 -7.49 5.05 8.56
N SER A 58 -6.54 4.14 8.39
CA SER A 58 -5.17 4.46 8.02
C SER A 58 -5.09 5.05 6.62
N VAL A 59 -5.79 4.48 5.63
CA VAL A 59 -5.84 5.05 4.27
C VAL A 59 -6.50 6.43 4.23
N PHE A 60 -7.59 6.61 4.97
CA PHE A 60 -8.25 7.93 5.08
C PHE A 60 -7.28 8.98 5.64
N LYS A 61 -6.58 8.65 6.73
CA LYS A 61 -5.63 9.58 7.37
C LYS A 61 -4.39 9.84 6.54
N PHE A 62 -3.88 8.83 5.85
CA PHE A 62 -2.76 9.00 4.93
C PHE A 62 -3.11 10.01 3.83
N ALA A 63 -4.23 9.77 3.12
CA ALA A 63 -4.73 10.68 2.08
C ALA A 63 -4.95 12.10 2.60
N GLN A 64 -5.53 12.26 3.80
CA GLN A 64 -5.72 13.56 4.42
C GLN A 64 -4.40 14.33 4.64
N HIS A 65 -3.31 13.64 4.96
CA HIS A 65 -2.02 14.27 5.24
C HIS A 65 -1.13 14.46 4.00
N THR A 66 -1.30 13.64 2.97
CA THR A 66 -0.48 13.71 1.75
C THR A 66 -1.16 14.41 0.57
N GLY A 67 -2.49 14.59 0.61
CA GLY A 67 -3.27 15.04 -0.53
C GLY A 67 -3.61 13.94 -1.55
N ALA A 68 -3.25 12.69 -1.23
CA ALA A 68 -3.54 11.54 -2.08
C ALA A 68 -5.04 11.18 -2.10
N GLN A 69 -5.47 10.47 -3.15
CA GLN A 69 -6.79 9.85 -3.20
C GLN A 69 -6.82 8.57 -2.36
N TYR A 70 -8.00 8.21 -1.83
CA TYR A 70 -8.15 6.98 -1.07
C TYR A 70 -9.40 6.18 -1.43
N ILE A 71 -9.29 4.86 -1.30
CA ILE A 71 -10.39 3.91 -1.38
C ILE A 71 -10.44 3.12 -0.08
N GLY A 72 -11.27 3.59 0.86
CA GLY A 72 -11.56 2.93 2.13
C GLY A 72 -12.75 1.99 1.98
N GLY A 73 -12.52 0.68 2.01
CA GLY A 73 -13.56 -0.33 1.89
C GLY A 73 -13.57 -1.03 0.53
N ARG A 74 -14.76 -1.44 0.07
CA ARG A 74 -14.88 -2.27 -1.13
C ARG A 74 -14.34 -1.53 -2.36
N TYR A 75 -13.28 -2.07 -2.96
CA TYR A 75 -12.80 -1.65 -4.27
C TYR A 75 -13.86 -2.00 -5.33
N THR A 76 -14.27 -1.02 -6.14
CA THR A 76 -15.24 -1.25 -7.21
C THR A 76 -14.48 -1.71 -8.45
N PRO A 77 -14.76 -2.91 -9.01
CA PRO A 77 -14.13 -3.34 -10.26
C PRO A 77 -14.39 -2.31 -11.36
N GLY A 78 -13.36 -2.00 -12.16
CA GLY A 78 -13.45 -0.97 -13.20
C GLY A 78 -13.01 0.43 -12.77
N THR A 79 -12.73 0.67 -11.48
CA THR A 79 -12.27 2.00 -11.00
C THR A 79 -11.04 2.51 -11.78
N PHE A 80 -10.10 1.62 -12.12
CA PHE A 80 -8.87 1.99 -12.85
C PHE A 80 -8.88 1.73 -14.36
N THR A 81 -9.95 1.13 -14.89
CA THR A 81 -9.98 0.69 -16.30
C THR A 81 -11.18 1.22 -17.08
N ASN A 82 -12.29 1.51 -16.42
CA ASN A 82 -13.51 1.95 -17.07
C ASN A 82 -13.64 3.48 -17.04
N GLN A 83 -13.19 4.14 -18.11
CA GLN A 83 -13.23 5.60 -18.28
C GLN A 83 -14.66 6.18 -18.28
N ILE A 84 -15.68 5.38 -18.57
CA ILE A 84 -17.08 5.83 -18.61
C ILE A 84 -17.66 5.98 -17.19
N GLN A 85 -17.05 5.33 -16.19
CA GLN A 85 -17.57 5.33 -14.82
C GLN A 85 -17.29 6.66 -14.10
N LYS A 86 -18.28 7.18 -13.36
CA LYS A 86 -18.16 8.42 -12.58
C LYS A 86 -17.03 8.44 -11.52
N LYS A 87 -16.56 7.27 -11.11
CA LYS A 87 -15.50 7.09 -10.11
C LYS A 87 -14.21 6.55 -10.74
N PHE A 88 -13.99 6.83 -12.02
CA PHE A 88 -12.73 6.50 -12.68
C PHE A 88 -11.57 7.24 -12.01
N LEU A 89 -10.47 6.52 -11.77
CA LEU A 89 -9.22 7.05 -11.20
C LEU A 89 -8.06 6.49 -12.01
N GLU A 90 -7.08 7.32 -12.34
CA GLU A 90 -5.88 6.93 -13.08
C GLU A 90 -4.63 7.28 -12.26
N PRO A 91 -4.24 6.42 -11.30
CA PRO A 91 -3.09 6.70 -10.46
C PRO A 91 -1.75 6.50 -11.18
N ARG A 92 -0.72 7.24 -10.77
CA ARG A 92 0.64 7.21 -11.33
C ARG A 92 1.66 6.45 -10.48
#